data_AF-A0A965WVG7-F1
#
_entry.id   AF-A0A965WVG7-F1
#
_cell.length_a   1.000
_cell.length_b   1.000
_cell.length_c   1.000
_cell.angle_alpha   90.00
_cell.angle_beta   90.00
_cell.angle_gamma   90.00
#
_symmetry.space_group_name_H-M   'P 1'
#
loop_
_entity.id
_entity.type
_entity.pdbx_description
1 polymer ?
#
loop_
_entity_poly.entity_id
_entity_poly.type
_entity_poly.pdbx_seq_one_letter_code
_entity_poly.pdbx_strand_id
1 'polypeptide(L)'
;MRKVCVYLSNDLVDEKGNVDPFFSLEKEWLLSHFDAVYVVCYRGYGKLDSGAPKLCRRGLAQARAWLRAPFCAAYRVEKRRLKADGKASLTGRIKLLLFTVRGLKMHLWAERVLRSLELPETTLYSFWLSYDGFAAALCKVARRTGVPVQIVADHGSDLHKGITLF
;
A
#
# COMPACT_ATOMS: atom_id res chain seq x y z
N MET A 1 -20.12 13.78 7.77
CA MET A 1 -18.93 13.05 8.25
C MET A 1 -17.87 13.17 7.18
N ARG A 2 -16.60 13.32 7.58
CA ARG A 2 -15.50 13.53 6.62
C ARG A 2 -15.12 12.18 5.97
N LYS A 3 -15.18 12.10 4.64
CA LYS A 3 -14.79 10.93 3.84
C LYS A 3 -13.33 11.03 3.47
N VAL A 4 -12.53 10.06 3.91
CA VAL A 4 -11.09 10.03 3.66
C VAL A 4 -10.74 8.81 2.81
N CYS A 5 -9.99 9.00 1.72
CA CYS A 5 -9.43 7.89 0.96
C CYS A 5 -7.93 7.76 1.28
N VAL A 6 -7.47 6.53 1.53
CA VAL A 6 -6.06 6.16 1.55
C VAL A 6 -5.81 5.29 0.33
N TYR A 7 -5.25 5.90 -0.70
CA TYR A 7 -4.88 5.30 -1.97
C TYR A 7 -3.53 4.60 -1.87
N LEU A 8 -3.52 3.30 -2.11
CA LEU A 8 -2.37 2.41 -1.99
C LEU A 8 -1.97 1.92 -3.38
N SER A 9 -0.81 2.37 -3.86
CA SER A 9 -0.26 1.94 -5.14
C SER A 9 1.26 1.83 -5.07
N ASN A 10 1.81 0.77 -5.64
CA ASN A 10 3.26 0.60 -5.74
C ASN A 10 3.86 1.58 -6.76
N ASP A 11 3.15 1.78 -7.87
CA ASP A 11 3.64 2.45 -9.06
C ASP A 11 3.17 3.91 -9.17
N LEU A 12 2.53 4.44 -8.11
CA LEU A 12 2.07 5.82 -8.00
C LEU A 12 3.06 6.88 -8.53
N VAL A 13 4.36 6.66 -8.30
CA VAL A 13 5.43 7.59 -8.68
C VAL A 13 6.60 6.80 -9.28
N ASP A 14 7.05 7.25 -10.44
CA ASP A 14 8.18 6.68 -11.17
C ASP A 14 9.53 6.93 -10.47
N GLU A 15 10.62 6.51 -11.10
CA GLU A 15 11.98 6.73 -10.58
C GLU A 15 12.39 8.20 -10.56
N LYS A 16 11.83 9.01 -11.46
CA LYS A 16 12.10 10.44 -11.65
C LYS A 16 11.22 11.33 -10.77
N GLY A 17 10.25 10.76 -10.06
CA GLY A 17 9.31 11.50 -9.23
C GLY A 17 8.04 11.93 -9.96
N ASN A 18 7.84 11.52 -11.20
CA ASN A 18 6.62 11.79 -11.95
C ASN A 18 5.51 10.86 -11.49
N VAL A 19 4.31 11.39 -11.51
CA VAL A 19 3.10 10.66 -11.17
C VAL A 19 2.74 9.73 -12.31
N ASP A 20 2.28 8.53 -11.97
CA ASP A 20 1.80 7.57 -12.95
C ASP A 20 0.63 8.13 -13.80
N PRO A 21 0.61 7.92 -15.13
CA PRO A 21 -0.46 8.40 -15.99
C PRO A 21 -1.84 7.88 -15.61
N PHE A 22 -1.97 6.63 -15.14
CA PHE A 22 -3.27 6.08 -14.72
C PHE A 22 -3.75 6.74 -13.43
N PHE A 23 -2.86 6.96 -12.47
CA PHE A 23 -3.22 7.73 -11.28
C PHE A 23 -3.67 9.15 -11.63
N SER A 24 -3.11 9.75 -12.68
CA SER A 24 -3.53 11.08 -13.13
C SER A 24 -4.98 11.12 -13.62
N LEU A 25 -5.48 10.01 -14.19
CA LEU A 25 -6.90 9.86 -14.60
C LEU A 25 -7.82 9.68 -13.39
N GLU A 26 -7.41 8.86 -12.41
CA GLU A 26 -8.21 8.60 -11.21
C GLU A 26 -8.20 9.77 -10.21
N LYS A 27 -7.16 10.60 -10.24
CA LYS A 27 -6.97 11.70 -9.30
C LYS A 27 -8.17 12.65 -9.24
N GLU A 28 -8.73 13.04 -10.38
CA GLU A 28 -9.88 13.95 -10.42
C GLU A 28 -11.13 13.32 -9.79
N TRP A 29 -11.34 12.03 -10.06
CA TRP A 29 -12.41 11.26 -9.43
C TRP A 29 -12.20 11.15 -7.91
N LEU A 30 -10.98 10.82 -7.46
CA LEU A 30 -10.67 10.71 -6.04
C LEU A 30 -10.87 12.05 -5.29
N LEU A 31 -10.43 13.16 -5.86
CA LEU A 31 -10.55 14.49 -5.26
C LEU A 31 -11.99 15.03 -5.28
N SER A 32 -12.86 14.54 -6.17
CA SER A 32 -14.28 14.90 -6.21
C SER A 32 -15.15 14.03 -5.28
N HIS A 33 -14.71 12.82 -4.95
CA HIS A 33 -15.49 11.86 -4.15
C HIS A 33 -15.10 11.82 -2.66
N PHE A 34 -13.91 12.32 -2.30
CA PHE A 34 -13.38 12.31 -0.94
C PHE A 34 -12.92 13.70 -0.48
N ASP A 35 -13.20 14.04 0.79
CA ASP A 35 -12.79 15.32 1.40
C ASP A 35 -11.27 15.40 1.63
N ALA A 36 -10.61 14.24 1.72
CA ALA A 36 -9.17 14.14 1.76
C ALA A 36 -8.72 12.83 1.14
N VAL A 37 -7.70 12.90 0.29
CA VAL A 37 -7.07 11.73 -0.29
C VAL A 37 -5.62 11.69 0.19
N TYR A 38 -5.21 10.57 0.75
CA TYR A 38 -3.83 10.28 1.11
C TYR A 38 -3.32 9.21 0.17
N VAL A 39 -2.12 9.42 -0.34
CA VAL A 39 -1.45 8.44 -1.19
C VAL A 39 -0.33 7.77 -0.43
N VAL A 40 -0.20 6.46 -0.63
CA VAL A 40 0.81 5.63 0.02
C VAL A 40 1.43 4.70 -1.01
N CYS A 41 2.75 4.78 -1.16
CA CYS A 41 3.54 3.89 -1.99
C CYS A 41 4.80 3.44 -1.24
N TYR A 42 5.55 2.49 -1.79
CA TYR A 42 6.76 2.01 -1.13
C TYR A 42 7.85 3.10 -1.02
N ARG A 43 7.73 4.18 -1.80
CA ARG A 43 8.63 5.34 -1.77
C ARG A 43 8.29 6.33 -0.65
N GLY A 44 7.04 6.39 -0.19
CA GLY A 44 6.60 7.33 0.84
C GLY A 44 5.08 7.46 0.92
N TYR A 45 4.62 8.43 1.68
CA TYR A 45 3.20 8.76 1.80
C TYR A 45 2.99 10.27 1.76
N GLY A 46 1.83 10.73 1.35
CA GLY A 46 1.52 12.16 1.29
C GLY A 46 0.04 12.41 1.20
N LYS A 47 -0.38 13.65 1.47
CA LYS A 47 -1.72 14.09 1.12
C LYS A 47 -1.72 14.46 -0.36
N LEU A 48 -2.75 14.06 -1.07
CA LEU A 48 -3.01 14.47 -2.44
C LEU A 48 -3.69 15.84 -2.40
N ASP A 49 -3.03 16.82 -2.98
CA ASP A 49 -3.59 18.14 -3.26
C ASP A 49 -3.85 18.25 -4.77
N SER A 50 -4.32 19.40 -5.24
CA SER A 50 -4.57 19.65 -6.68
C SER A 50 -3.33 19.48 -7.57
N GLY A 51 -2.12 19.50 -7.02
CA GLY A 51 -0.85 19.27 -7.72
C GLY A 51 -0.31 17.83 -7.65
N ALA A 52 0.97 17.65 -7.93
CA ALA A 52 1.64 16.35 -7.72
C ALA A 52 1.75 16.03 -6.21
N PRO A 53 1.58 14.77 -5.80
CA PRO A 53 1.65 14.38 -4.40
C PRO A 53 3.08 14.57 -3.86
N LYS A 54 3.21 15.39 -2.83
CA LYS A 54 4.49 15.55 -2.11
C LYS A 54 4.67 14.40 -1.12
N LEU A 55 5.51 13.43 -1.48
CA LEU A 55 5.75 12.26 -0.64
C LEU A 55 6.70 12.57 0.53
N CYS A 56 6.17 12.43 1.74
CA CYS A 56 6.96 12.34 2.96
C CYS A 56 7.61 10.96 3.08
N ARG A 57 8.88 10.97 3.51
CA ARG A 57 9.68 9.75 3.74
C ARG A 57 10.22 9.69 5.17
N ARG A 58 9.79 10.61 6.04
CA ARG A 58 10.38 10.79 7.37
C ARG A 58 10.08 9.61 8.28
N GLY A 59 11.06 9.26 9.12
CA GLY A 59 10.95 8.24 10.15
C GLY A 59 11.68 6.93 9.82
N LEU A 60 11.60 5.98 10.76
CA LEU A 60 12.38 4.74 10.71
C LEU A 60 11.74 3.63 9.87
N ALA A 61 10.71 3.90 9.06
CA ALA A 61 9.98 2.82 8.39
C ALA A 61 10.84 2.07 7.38
N GLN A 62 11.78 2.74 6.69
CA GLN A 62 12.74 2.08 5.81
C GLN A 62 13.66 1.13 6.60
N ALA A 63 14.27 1.61 7.68
CA ALA A 63 15.14 0.80 8.52
C ALA A 63 14.36 -0.37 9.17
N ARG A 64 13.17 -0.10 9.70
CA ARG A 64 12.28 -1.12 10.29
C ARG A 64 11.84 -2.16 9.26
N ALA A 65 11.55 -1.77 8.02
CA ALA A 65 11.18 -2.70 6.97
C ALA A 65 12.34 -3.66 6.64
N TRP A 66 13.56 -3.14 6.51
CA TRP A 66 14.76 -3.96 6.28
C TRP A 66 15.06 -4.90 7.45
N LEU A 67 14.96 -4.41 8.69
CA LEU A 67 15.16 -5.25 9.88
C LEU A 67 14.10 -6.34 10.00
N ARG A 68 12.84 -6.06 9.65
CA ARG A 68 11.73 -7.01 9.82
C ARG A 68 11.55 -7.97 8.64
N ALA A 69 12.02 -7.62 7.44
CA ALA A 69 11.79 -8.42 6.23
C ALA A 69 12.25 -9.88 6.36
N PRO A 70 13.46 -10.19 6.87
CA PRO A 70 13.91 -11.58 7.00
C PRO A 70 13.11 -12.42 8.00
N PHE A 71 12.49 -11.78 9.00
CA PHE A 71 11.74 -12.43 10.07
C PHE A 71 10.23 -12.50 9.79
N CYS A 72 9.76 -11.85 8.73
CA CYS A 72 8.37 -11.87 8.33
C CYS A 72 7.90 -13.30 8.04
N ALA A 73 6.73 -13.68 8.55
CA ALA A 73 6.16 -15.02 8.30
C ALA A 73 5.93 -15.25 6.80
N ALA A 74 5.39 -14.26 6.08
CA ALA A 74 5.17 -14.33 4.64
C ALA A 74 6.48 -14.56 3.87
N TYR A 75 7.56 -13.87 4.24
CA TYR A 75 8.88 -14.08 3.66
C TYR A 75 9.39 -15.51 3.88
N ARG A 76 9.21 -16.05 5.09
CA ARG A 76 9.63 -17.44 5.40
C ARG A 76 8.82 -18.48 4.63
N VAL A 77 7.51 -18.29 4.50
CA VAL A 77 6.63 -19.17 3.72
C VAL A 77 7.05 -19.15 2.24
N GLU A 78 7.21 -17.97 1.67
CA GLU A 78 7.54 -17.82 0.25
C GLU A 78 8.96 -18.30 -0.07
N LYS A 79 9.91 -18.08 0.85
CA LYS A 79 11.26 -18.65 0.74
C LYS A 79 11.26 -20.18 0.73
N ARG A 80 10.37 -20.82 1.51
CA ARG A 80 10.20 -22.29 1.49
C ARG A 80 9.59 -22.76 0.18
N ARG A 81 8.57 -22.06 -0.34
CA ARG A 81 7.98 -22.34 -1.66
C ARG A 81 8.99 -22.23 -2.79
N LEU A 82 9.76 -21.14 -2.86
CA LEU A 82 10.83 -20.99 -3.85
C LEU A 82 11.86 -22.12 -3.78
N LYS A 83 12.15 -22.65 -2.58
CA LYS A 83 13.04 -23.80 -2.41
C LYS A 83 12.40 -25.09 -2.92
N ALA A 84 11.13 -25.33 -2.60
CA ALA A 84 10.39 -26.49 -3.09
C ALA A 84 10.26 -26.51 -4.61
N ASP A 85 10.06 -25.34 -5.23
CA ASP A 85 9.91 -25.18 -6.68
C ASP A 85 11.24 -25.25 -7.45
N GLY A 86 12.37 -25.46 -6.78
CA GLY A 86 13.71 -25.39 -7.40
C GLY A 86 14.12 -23.99 -7.86
N LYS A 87 13.29 -22.96 -7.62
CA LYS A 87 13.48 -21.57 -8.06
C LYS A 87 14.25 -20.71 -7.05
N ALA A 88 14.91 -21.32 -6.06
CA ALA A 88 15.67 -20.64 -5.02
C ALA A 88 17.03 -20.11 -5.49
N SER A 89 17.11 -19.56 -6.71
CA SER A 89 18.28 -18.87 -7.23
C SER A 89 18.62 -17.64 -6.38
N LEU A 90 19.87 -17.18 -6.44
CA LEU A 90 20.31 -15.97 -5.73
C LEU A 90 19.43 -14.77 -6.12
N THR A 91 19.16 -14.61 -7.42
CA THR A 91 18.29 -13.56 -7.95
C THR A 91 16.86 -13.67 -7.42
N GLY A 92 16.29 -14.88 -7.33
CA GLY A 92 14.95 -15.10 -6.77
C GLY A 92 14.86 -14.72 -5.29
N ARG A 93 15.89 -15.04 -4.50
CA ARG A 93 15.96 -14.67 -3.08
C ARG A 93 16.10 -13.17 -2.86
N ILE A 94 16.93 -12.51 -3.69
CA ILE A 94 17.09 -11.05 -3.65
C ILE A 94 15.77 -10.37 -4.04
N LYS A 95 15.13 -10.80 -5.12
CA LYS A 95 13.82 -10.29 -5.54
C LYS A 95 12.78 -10.45 -4.42
N LEU A 96 12.67 -11.64 -3.82
CA LEU A 96 11.76 -11.90 -2.71
C LEU A 96 11.99 -10.96 -1.52
N LEU A 97 13.26 -10.74 -1.15
CA LEU A 97 13.61 -9.83 -0.06
C LEU A 97 13.21 -8.39 -0.40
N LEU A 98 13.53 -7.91 -1.61
CA LEU A 98 13.17 -6.57 -2.06
C LEU A 98 11.66 -6.36 -2.08
N PHE A 99 10.88 -7.32 -2.61
CA PHE A 99 9.42 -7.27 -2.58
C PHE A 99 8.89 -7.23 -1.14
N THR A 100 9.46 -8.03 -0.24
CA THR A 100 9.07 -8.04 1.18
C THR A 100 9.34 -6.68 1.84
N VAL A 101 10.52 -6.09 1.59
CA VAL A 101 10.86 -4.76 2.12
C VAL A 101 9.89 -3.71 1.58
N ARG A 102 9.57 -3.72 0.28
CA ARG A 102 8.62 -2.78 -0.33
C ARG A 102 7.24 -2.88 0.33
N GLY A 103 6.71 -4.09 0.49
CA GLY A 103 5.42 -4.31 1.16
C GLY A 103 5.43 -3.85 2.62
N LEU A 104 6.49 -4.14 3.38
CA LEU A 104 6.63 -3.69 4.76
C LEU A 104 6.75 -2.16 4.89
N LYS A 105 7.43 -1.49 3.95
CA LYS A 105 7.48 -0.01 3.93
C LYS A 105 6.09 0.56 3.74
N MET A 106 5.35 0.09 2.73
CA MET A 106 3.97 0.54 2.50
C MET A 106 3.08 0.31 3.71
N HIS A 107 3.22 -0.84 4.37
CA HIS A 107 2.44 -1.17 5.57
C HIS A 107 2.70 -0.17 6.70
N LEU A 108 3.97 0.13 6.98
CA LEU A 108 4.35 1.07 8.02
C LEU A 108 3.92 2.51 7.68
N TRP A 109 3.93 2.89 6.40
CA TRP A 109 3.42 4.17 5.94
C TRP A 109 1.91 4.28 6.07
N ALA A 110 1.17 3.26 5.62
CA ALA A 110 -0.27 3.20 5.76
C ALA A 110 -0.69 3.23 7.23
N GLU A 111 -0.02 2.46 8.11
CA GLU A 111 -0.26 2.51 9.55
C GLU A 111 -0.06 3.92 10.12
N ARG A 112 0.98 4.62 9.66
CA ARG A 112 1.26 5.98 10.10
C ARG A 112 0.19 6.96 9.63
N VAL A 113 -0.28 6.85 8.38
CA VAL A 113 -1.39 7.67 7.87
C VAL A 113 -2.66 7.37 8.67
N LEU A 114 -3.04 6.11 8.82
CA LEU A 114 -4.26 5.71 9.52
C LEU A 114 -4.28 6.18 10.99
N ARG A 115 -3.14 6.08 11.70
CA ARG A 115 -3.01 6.61 13.08
C ARG A 115 -3.15 8.13 13.17
N SER A 116 -2.91 8.86 12.08
CA SER A 116 -3.07 10.32 12.05
C SER A 116 -4.46 10.78 11.67
N LEU A 117 -5.37 9.84 11.32
CA LEU A 117 -6.75 10.16 10.98
C LEU A 117 -7.62 10.09 12.24
N GLU A 118 -8.32 11.18 12.55
CA GLU A 118 -9.30 11.25 13.64
C GLU A 118 -10.64 10.67 13.19
N LEU A 119 -10.95 9.43 13.59
CA LEU A 119 -12.21 8.68 13.36
C LEU A 119 -13.06 9.08 12.12
N PRO A 120 -12.51 9.19 10.89
CA PRO A 120 -13.30 9.50 9.71
C PRO A 120 -13.79 8.20 9.06
N GLU A 121 -14.82 8.31 8.22
CA GLU A 121 -15.18 7.23 7.30
C GLU A 121 -14.02 7.06 6.31
N THR A 122 -13.17 6.06 6.56
CA THR A 122 -11.91 5.89 5.86
C THR A 122 -12.02 4.76 4.84
N THR A 123 -11.77 5.06 3.57
CA THR A 123 -11.70 4.06 2.51
C THR A 123 -10.25 3.77 2.19
N LEU A 124 -9.84 2.51 2.34
CA LEU A 124 -8.59 1.99 1.80
C LEU A 124 -8.84 1.58 0.35
N TYR A 125 -8.34 2.38 -0.59
CA TYR A 125 -8.40 2.04 -2.02
C TYR A 125 -7.03 1.53 -2.43
N SER A 126 -6.96 0.31 -2.95
CA SER A 126 -5.75 -0.17 -3.60
C SER A 126 -5.96 -0.20 -5.11
N PHE A 127 -4.91 0.18 -5.87
CA PHE A 127 -4.78 0.03 -7.33
C PHE A 127 -3.48 -0.71 -7.70
N TRP A 128 -3.54 -1.75 -8.54
CA TRP A 128 -2.38 -2.49 -9.09
C TRP A 128 -1.28 -2.88 -8.08
N LEU A 129 -1.65 -3.49 -6.95
CA LEU A 129 -0.71 -4.23 -6.09
C LEU A 129 -0.96 -5.73 -6.30
N SER A 130 0.04 -6.58 -6.02
CA SER A 130 -0.30 -7.95 -5.61
C SER A 130 -0.94 -7.89 -4.22
N TYR A 131 -2.22 -8.26 -4.15
CA TYR A 131 -3.20 -7.46 -3.40
C TYR A 131 -3.71 -8.10 -2.11
N ASP A 132 -4.01 -9.39 -2.14
CA ASP A 132 -4.62 -10.07 -1.00
C ASP A 132 -3.71 -10.09 0.24
N GLY A 133 -2.39 -10.20 0.03
CA GLY A 133 -1.41 -10.24 1.12
C GLY A 133 -1.17 -8.89 1.80
N PHE A 134 -1.31 -7.79 1.06
CA PHE A 134 -1.14 -6.43 1.60
C PHE A 134 -2.44 -5.95 2.25
N ALA A 135 -3.60 -6.22 1.62
CA ALA A 135 -4.92 -6.00 2.19
C ALA A 135 -5.11 -6.76 3.52
N ALA A 136 -4.70 -8.03 3.62
CA ALA A 136 -4.75 -8.80 4.86
C ALA A 136 -3.86 -8.21 5.98
N ALA A 137 -2.69 -7.67 5.62
CA ALA A 137 -1.81 -7.00 6.57
C ALA A 137 -2.41 -5.66 7.06
N LEU A 138 -3.17 -4.96 6.21
CA LEU A 138 -3.86 -3.72 6.54
C LEU A 138 -5.15 -3.93 7.34
N CYS A 139 -5.93 -4.98 7.09
CA CYS A 139 -7.05 -5.37 7.96
C CYS A 139 -6.60 -5.53 9.43
N LYS A 140 -5.41 -6.10 9.63
CA LYS A 140 -4.81 -6.25 10.96
C LYS A 140 -4.37 -4.92 11.56
N VAL A 141 -3.99 -3.94 10.74
CA VAL A 141 -3.63 -2.58 11.19
C VAL A 141 -4.88 -1.81 11.55
N ALA A 142 -5.91 -1.81 10.71
CA ALA A 142 -7.18 -1.13 10.99
C ALA A 142 -7.81 -1.64 12.30
N ARG A 143 -7.83 -2.98 12.49
CA ARG A 143 -8.25 -3.58 13.77
C ARG A 143 -7.42 -3.11 14.97
N ARG A 144 -6.13 -2.85 14.79
CA ARG A 144 -5.23 -2.37 15.86
C ARG A 144 -5.32 -0.87 16.12
N THR A 145 -5.62 -0.08 15.09
CA THR A 145 -5.75 1.37 15.20
C THR A 145 -7.15 1.80 15.60
N GLY A 146 -8.14 0.90 15.56
CA GLY A 146 -9.53 1.21 15.89
C GLY A 146 -10.23 2.08 14.86
N VAL A 147 -9.63 2.25 13.68
CA VAL A 147 -10.19 3.08 12.60
C VAL A 147 -11.11 2.19 11.76
N PRO A 148 -12.41 2.53 11.61
CA PRO A 148 -13.30 1.83 10.70
C PRO A 148 -12.83 2.08 9.27
N VAL A 149 -12.53 1.01 8.53
CA VAL A 149 -12.05 1.10 7.15
C VAL A 149 -12.92 0.30 6.20
N GLN A 150 -13.32 0.90 5.10
CA GLN A 150 -13.83 0.18 3.93
C GLN A 150 -12.66 -0.17 3.02
N ILE A 151 -12.58 -1.41 2.53
CA ILE A 151 -11.50 -1.84 1.62
C ILE A 151 -12.06 -1.98 0.21
N VAL A 152 -11.41 -1.31 -0.73
CA VAL A 152 -11.71 -1.39 -2.16
C VAL A 152 -10.45 -1.84 -2.88
N ALA A 153 -10.56 -2.97 -3.56
CA ALA A 153 -9.51 -3.59 -4.34
C ALA A 153 -9.89 -3.55 -5.82
N ASP A 154 -9.25 -2.68 -6.60
CA ASP A 154 -9.41 -2.69 -8.06
C ASP A 154 -8.21 -3.36 -8.75
N HIS A 155 -8.40 -4.57 -9.25
CA HIS A 155 -7.41 -5.25 -10.07
C HIS A 155 -7.67 -4.84 -11.52
N GLY A 156 -6.72 -4.15 -12.17
CA GLY A 156 -6.84 -3.76 -13.58
C GLY A 156 -6.83 -4.90 -14.60
N SER A 157 -7.24 -6.11 -14.18
CA SER A 157 -7.56 -7.26 -15.00
C SER A 157 -8.93 -7.84 -14.58
N ASP A 158 -9.95 -7.00 -14.50
CA ASP A 158 -11.32 -7.27 -14.98
C ASP A 158 -12.23 -6.14 -14.49
N LEU A 159 -12.75 -5.35 -15.42
CA LEU A 159 -13.89 -4.47 -15.17
C LEU A 159 -14.98 -5.26 -14.43
N HIS A 160 -15.46 -4.72 -13.31
CA HIS A 160 -16.72 -5.07 -12.61
C HIS A 160 -16.73 -5.97 -11.37
N LYS A 161 -15.66 -6.15 -10.59
CA LYS A 161 -15.83 -6.78 -9.26
C LYS A 161 -15.03 -6.11 -8.14
N GLY A 162 -15.52 -4.96 -7.69
CA GLY A 162 -15.15 -4.46 -6.36
C GLY A 162 -15.69 -5.39 -5.28
N ILE A 163 -14.81 -6.11 -4.59
CA ILE A 163 -15.18 -6.90 -3.40
C ILE A 163 -15.22 -5.96 -2.21
N THR A 164 -16.40 -5.77 -1.64
CA THR A 164 -16.58 -5.13 -0.32
C THR A 164 -16.42 -6.21 0.75
N LEU A 165 -15.41 -6.09 1.61
CA LEU A 165 -15.27 -6.95 2.79
C LEU A 165 -15.72 -6.16 4.02
N PHE A 166 -16.78 -6.67 4.66
CA PHE A 166 -17.41 -6.15 5.88
C PHE A 166 -16.52 -6.35 7.12
#